data_AF-A0A530AXX8-F1
#
_entry.id   AF-A0A530AXX8-F1
#
_cell.length_a   1.000
_cell.length_b   1.000
_cell.length_c   1.000
_cell.angle_alpha   90.00
_cell.angle_beta   90.00
_cell.angle_gamma   90.00
#
_symmetry.space_group_name_H-M   'P 1'
#
loop_
_entity.id
_entity.type
_entity.pdbx_description
1 polymer ?
#
loop_
_entity_poly.entity_id
_entity_poly.type
_entity_poly.pdbx_seq_one_letter_code
_entity_poly.pdbx_strand_id
1 'polypeptide(L)'
;MVDETSIFIGASRKPDDSYQRAEELLLRYGNRHGLVTGATGTGKTVSLQILAEGFSNAGVPVFCADIKGDLSGISMMGEAKDFLVKRAEQVKLDPYQFQEFPVIFWDLFGEQGHPIRATISEMGPLLLSRLMNLTEPQEGVMNIAFRIADEEGLLLLDLKDLQALLAN
;
A
#
# COMPACT_ATOMS: atom_id res chain seq x y z
N MET A 1 -25.33 -6.44 -12.55
CA MET A 1 -25.26 -6.17 -11.10
C MET A 1 -23.92 -6.72 -10.67
N VAL A 2 -22.97 -5.85 -10.34
CA VAL A 2 -21.68 -6.26 -9.77
C VAL A 2 -22.02 -6.95 -8.46
N ASP A 3 -21.57 -8.19 -8.28
CA ASP A 3 -21.74 -8.89 -7.02
C ASP A 3 -20.96 -8.08 -5.96
N GLU A 4 -21.68 -7.40 -5.06
CA GLU A 4 -21.11 -6.54 -4.00
C GLU A 4 -20.15 -7.30 -3.06
N THR A 5 -20.02 -8.61 -3.23
CA THR A 5 -19.19 -9.49 -2.42
C THR A 5 -17.84 -9.86 -3.05
N SER A 6 -17.48 -9.33 -4.23
CA SER A 6 -16.24 -9.69 -4.93
C SER A 6 -15.62 -8.57 -5.76
N ILE A 7 -14.34 -8.73 -6.11
CA ILE A 7 -13.57 -7.84 -6.99
C ILE A 7 -13.14 -8.64 -8.23
N PHE A 8 -13.42 -8.15 -9.43
CA PHE A 8 -12.90 -8.75 -10.66
C PHE A 8 -11.37 -8.64 -10.71
N ILE A 9 -10.67 -9.76 -10.90
CA ILE A 9 -9.19 -9.79 -10.97
C ILE A 9 -8.66 -10.28 -12.32
N GLY A 10 -9.52 -10.74 -13.21
CA GLY A 10 -9.15 -11.15 -14.56
C GLY A 10 -10.06 -12.22 -15.13
N ALA A 11 -9.56 -12.94 -16.13
CA ALA A 11 -10.27 -14.06 -16.75
C ALA A 11 -9.34 -15.25 -16.93
N SER A 12 -9.83 -16.45 -16.66
CA SER A 12 -9.15 -17.70 -17.01
C SER A 12 -9.32 -18.00 -18.50
N ARG A 13 -8.38 -18.78 -19.03
CA ARG A 13 -8.33 -19.16 -20.45
C ARG A 13 -8.22 -20.66 -20.57
N LYS A 14 -8.83 -21.20 -21.62
CA LYS A 14 -8.69 -22.60 -22.02
C LYS A 14 -7.30 -22.85 -22.61
N PRO A 15 -6.87 -24.12 -22.79
CA PRO A 15 -5.57 -24.44 -23.40
C PRO A 15 -5.37 -23.88 -24.82
N ASP A 16 -6.45 -23.59 -25.54
CA ASP A 16 -6.44 -22.95 -26.86
C ASP A 16 -6.40 -21.40 -26.79
N ASP A 17 -6.13 -20.84 -25.61
CA ASP A 17 -6.12 -19.41 -25.29
C ASP A 17 -7.50 -18.74 -25.44
N SER A 18 -8.58 -19.49 -25.71
CA SER A 18 -9.93 -18.92 -25.73
C SER A 18 -10.41 -18.59 -24.31
N TYR A 19 -11.30 -17.60 -24.20
CA TYR A 19 -11.89 -17.19 -22.93
C TYR A 19 -12.59 -18.38 -22.23
N GLN A 20 -12.35 -18.54 -20.93
CA GLN A 20 -13.03 -19.55 -20.11
C GLN A 20 -14.11 -18.92 -19.23
N ARG A 21 -13.72 -18.10 -18.25
CA ARG A 21 -14.64 -17.40 -17.33
C ARG A 21 -13.94 -16.21 -16.66
N ALA A 22 -14.74 -15.31 -16.07
CA ALA A 22 -14.25 -14.30 -15.16
C ALA A 22 -13.69 -14.96 -13.89
N GLU A 23 -12.63 -14.38 -13.34
CA GLU A 23 -12.05 -14.74 -12.04
C GLU A 23 -12.20 -13.53 -11.11
N GLU A 24 -12.70 -13.80 -9.92
CA GLU A 24 -13.06 -12.79 -8.93
C GLU A 24 -12.42 -13.13 -7.59
N LEU A 25 -11.91 -12.10 -6.91
CA LEU A 25 -11.50 -12.18 -5.52
C LEU A 25 -12.71 -11.92 -4.63
N LEU A 26 -13.20 -12.95 -3.95
CA LEU A 26 -14.23 -12.77 -2.93
C LEU A 26 -13.67 -11.90 -1.79
N LEU A 27 -14.40 -10.83 -1.43
CA LEU A 27 -13.96 -9.85 -0.43
C LEU A 27 -13.61 -10.48 0.93
N ARG A 28 -14.36 -11.52 1.33
CA ARG A 28 -14.09 -12.31 2.56
C ARG A 28 -12.70 -12.94 2.60
N TYR A 29 -12.03 -13.07 1.46
CA TYR A 29 -10.68 -13.61 1.32
C TYR A 29 -9.63 -12.53 1.03
N GLY A 30 -10.03 -11.26 0.87
CA GLY A 30 -9.11 -10.13 0.71
C GLY A 30 -8.29 -9.83 1.97
N ASN A 31 -8.64 -10.41 3.12
CA ASN A 31 -7.88 -10.31 4.36
C ASN A 31 -6.67 -11.28 4.45
N ARG A 32 -6.38 -12.03 3.37
CA ARG A 32 -5.20 -12.89 3.30
C ARG A 32 -4.06 -12.19 2.55
N HIS A 33 -2.83 -12.46 2.95
CA HIS A 33 -1.66 -11.98 2.22
C HIS A 33 -1.62 -12.60 0.82
N GLY A 34 -1.38 -11.75 -0.18
CA GLY A 34 -1.21 -12.13 -1.58
C GLY A 34 0.12 -11.62 -2.13
N LEU A 35 0.58 -12.24 -3.22
CA LEU A 35 1.80 -11.87 -3.92
C LEU A 35 1.50 -11.64 -5.40
N VAL A 36 1.68 -10.41 -5.87
CA VAL A 36 1.67 -10.07 -7.30
C VAL A 36 3.11 -10.03 -7.78
N THR A 37 3.50 -10.97 -8.64
CA THR A 37 4.85 -11.08 -9.19
C THR A 37 4.84 -11.14 -10.71
N GLY A 38 5.94 -10.73 -11.34
CA GLY A 38 6.08 -10.68 -12.79
C GLY A 38 7.23 -9.79 -13.23
N ALA A 39 7.68 -9.91 -14.48
CA ALA A 39 8.73 -9.07 -15.04
C ALA A 39 8.25 -7.61 -15.24
N THR A 40 9.16 -6.70 -15.57
CA THR A 40 8.77 -5.32 -15.94
C THR A 40 7.89 -5.36 -17.19
N GLY A 41 6.81 -4.56 -17.21
CA GLY A 41 5.87 -4.51 -18.33
C GLY A 41 4.81 -5.62 -18.36
N THR A 42 4.80 -6.55 -17.41
CA THR A 42 3.78 -7.64 -17.37
C THR A 42 2.49 -7.27 -16.65
N GLY A 43 2.22 -5.98 -16.44
CA GLY A 43 0.96 -5.50 -15.86
C GLY A 43 0.87 -5.52 -14.33
N LYS A 44 1.97 -5.67 -13.58
CA LYS A 44 1.95 -5.64 -12.09
C LYS A 44 1.23 -4.41 -11.54
N THR A 45 1.56 -3.22 -12.05
CA THR A 45 0.92 -1.97 -11.64
C THR A 45 -0.57 -1.99 -11.94
N VAL A 46 -0.96 -2.39 -13.16
CA VAL A 46 -2.38 -2.47 -13.57
C VAL A 46 -3.14 -3.44 -12.67
N SER A 47 -2.57 -4.59 -12.32
CA SER A 47 -3.18 -5.52 -11.36
C SER A 47 -3.37 -4.90 -9.98
N LEU A 48 -2.38 -4.15 -9.48
CA LEU A 48 -2.48 -3.47 -8.18
C LEU A 48 -3.51 -2.33 -8.21
N GLN A 49 -3.59 -1.58 -9.32
CA GLN A 49 -4.61 -0.55 -9.52
C GLN A 49 -6.01 -1.17 -9.49
N ILE A 50 -6.29 -2.21 -10.29
CA ILE A 50 -7.59 -2.90 -10.29
C ILE A 50 -7.99 -3.38 -8.89
N LEU A 51 -7.05 -3.92 -8.12
CA LEU A 51 -7.30 -4.33 -6.74
C LEU A 51 -7.62 -3.12 -5.84
N ALA A 52 -6.81 -2.06 -5.89
CA ALA A 52 -7.00 -0.86 -5.09
C ALA A 52 -8.35 -0.19 -5.38
N GLU A 53 -8.67 -0.05 -6.66
CA GLU A 53 -9.94 0.45 -7.20
C GLU A 53 -11.12 -0.42 -6.74
N GLY A 54 -11.00 -1.74 -6.88
CA GLY A 54 -12.04 -2.69 -6.46
C GLY A 54 -12.31 -2.65 -4.96
N PHE A 55 -11.28 -2.57 -4.13
CA PHE A 55 -11.43 -2.42 -2.69
C PHE A 55 -12.05 -1.08 -2.32
N SER A 56 -11.62 0.01 -2.96
CA SER A 56 -12.19 1.35 -2.73
C SER A 56 -13.67 1.41 -3.10
N ASN A 57 -14.07 0.82 -4.23
CA ASN A 57 -15.49 0.68 -4.62
C ASN A 57 -16.31 -0.15 -3.62
N ALA A 58 -15.69 -1.14 -2.98
CA ALA A 58 -16.31 -1.92 -1.91
C ALA A 58 -16.30 -1.21 -0.54
N GLY A 59 -15.84 0.04 -0.46
CA GLY A 59 -15.74 0.81 0.78
C GLY A 59 -14.59 0.38 1.70
N VAL A 60 -13.62 -0.37 1.17
CA VAL A 60 -12.43 -0.83 1.92
C VAL A 60 -11.26 0.13 1.66
N PRO A 61 -10.73 0.82 2.69
CA PRO A 61 -9.57 1.68 2.53
C PRO A 61 -8.32 0.89 2.12
N VAL A 62 -7.57 1.42 1.17
CA VAL A 62 -6.34 0.81 0.66
C VAL A 62 -5.15 1.70 0.98
N PHE A 63 -4.15 1.14 1.64
CA PHE A 63 -2.87 1.81 1.88
C PHE A 63 -1.81 1.20 0.96
N CYS A 64 -1.15 2.04 0.16
CA CYS A 64 -0.11 1.62 -0.78
C CYS A 64 1.13 2.50 -0.67
N ALA A 65 2.30 1.87 -0.68
CA ALA A 65 3.56 2.56 -0.90
C ALA A 65 3.83 2.67 -2.41
N ASP A 66 3.71 3.87 -2.98
CA ASP A 66 3.93 4.11 -4.40
C ASP A 66 5.34 4.68 -4.65
N ILE A 67 6.32 3.78 -4.79
CA ILE A 67 7.72 4.17 -4.98
C ILE A 67 7.96 4.80 -6.37
N LYS A 68 7.17 4.42 -7.38
CA LYS A 68 7.38 4.82 -8.78
C LYS A 68 6.42 5.92 -9.25
N GLY A 69 5.37 6.22 -8.49
CA GLY A 69 4.28 7.09 -8.91
C GLY A 69 3.27 6.39 -9.82
N ASP A 70 3.41 5.07 -10.03
CA ASP A 70 2.60 4.33 -10.99
C ASP A 70 1.20 4.02 -10.44
N LEU A 71 0.98 4.04 -9.12
CA LEU A 71 -0.32 3.81 -8.47
C LEU A 71 -1.11 5.12 -8.29
N SER A 72 -0.44 6.24 -8.12
CA SER A 72 -1.03 7.57 -7.89
C SER A 72 -2.06 7.99 -8.95
N GLY A 73 -1.93 7.46 -10.17
CA GLY A 73 -2.84 7.74 -11.29
C GLY A 73 -4.30 7.39 -11.04
N ILE A 74 -4.62 6.52 -10.06
CA ILE A 74 -6.02 6.19 -9.69
C ILE A 74 -6.79 7.40 -9.14
N SER A 75 -6.08 8.45 -8.72
CA SER A 75 -6.67 9.73 -8.28
C SER A 75 -7.27 10.56 -9.41
N MET A 76 -6.96 10.21 -10.66
CA MET A 76 -7.36 10.98 -11.83
C MET A 76 -8.27 10.17 -12.73
N MET A 77 -9.08 10.88 -13.49
CA MET A 77 -9.93 10.28 -14.50
C MET A 77 -9.07 9.61 -15.60
N GLY A 78 -9.20 8.29 -15.77
CA GLY A 78 -8.45 7.53 -16.77
C GLY A 78 -8.77 7.90 -18.23
N GLU A 79 -7.78 7.81 -19.10
CA GLU A 79 -7.91 7.99 -20.54
C GLU A 79 -7.90 6.65 -21.29
N ALA A 80 -8.73 6.53 -22.33
CA ALA A 80 -8.75 5.35 -23.17
C ALA A 80 -7.44 5.21 -23.96
N LYS A 81 -6.75 4.08 -23.77
CA LYS A 81 -5.57 3.70 -24.57
C LYS A 81 -5.86 2.39 -25.29
N ASP A 82 -5.51 2.30 -26.57
CA ASP A 82 -5.83 1.15 -27.43
C ASP A 82 -5.44 -0.20 -26.81
N PHE A 83 -4.27 -0.28 -26.17
CA PHE A 83 -3.81 -1.52 -25.56
C PHE A 83 -4.60 -1.89 -24.29
N LEU A 84 -5.10 -0.90 -23.54
CA LEU A 84 -5.93 -1.11 -22.35
C LEU A 84 -7.34 -1.53 -22.74
N VAL A 85 -7.94 -0.87 -23.75
CA VAL A 85 -9.26 -1.22 -24.27
C VAL A 85 -9.27 -2.64 -24.84
N LYS A 86 -8.29 -2.98 -25.69
CA LYS A 86 -8.13 -4.36 -26.20
C LYS A 86 -7.97 -5.37 -25.07
N ARG A 87 -7.24 -5.02 -24.00
CA ARG A 87 -7.05 -5.91 -22.85
C ARG A 87 -8.36 -6.09 -22.07
N ALA A 88 -9.12 -5.03 -21.84
CA ALA A 88 -10.43 -5.06 -21.18
C ALA A 88 -11.41 -5.96 -21.96
N GLU A 89 -11.44 -5.84 -23.30
CA GLU A 89 -12.24 -6.70 -24.18
C GLU A 89 -11.83 -8.17 -24.08
N GLN A 90 -10.53 -8.47 -24.09
CA GLN A 90 -10.01 -9.85 -23.97
C GLN A 90 -10.44 -10.54 -22.69
N VAL A 91 -10.45 -9.79 -21.57
CA VAL A 91 -10.85 -10.33 -20.26
C VAL A 91 -12.35 -10.19 -20.00
N LYS A 92 -13.10 -9.59 -20.93
CA LYS A 92 -14.52 -9.26 -20.81
C LYS A 92 -14.82 -8.43 -19.56
N LEU A 93 -13.97 -7.44 -19.29
CA LEU A 93 -14.24 -6.44 -18.27
C LEU A 93 -15.33 -5.51 -18.78
N ASP A 94 -16.57 -5.74 -18.33
CA ASP A 94 -17.75 -4.98 -18.74
C ASP A 94 -18.62 -4.70 -17.50
N PRO A 95 -18.89 -3.42 -17.16
CA PRO A 95 -18.46 -2.22 -17.88
C PRO A 95 -17.01 -1.84 -17.56
N TYR A 96 -16.22 -1.53 -18.60
CA TYR A 96 -14.91 -0.90 -18.44
C TYR A 96 -15.11 0.62 -18.32
N GLN A 97 -15.39 1.07 -17.09
CA GLN A 97 -15.61 2.48 -16.80
C GLN A 97 -14.30 3.12 -16.36
N PHE A 98 -14.00 4.26 -16.96
CA PHE A 98 -13.03 5.16 -16.38
C PHE A 98 -13.76 5.88 -15.23
N GLN A 99 -13.23 5.76 -14.02
CA GLN A 99 -13.58 6.63 -12.89
C GLN A 99 -12.33 7.12 -12.13
N GLU A 100 -12.49 8.17 -11.32
CA GLU A 100 -11.47 8.63 -10.37
C GLU A 100 -11.80 8.12 -8.96
N PHE A 101 -10.79 7.95 -8.11
CA PHE A 101 -10.96 7.45 -6.76
C PHE A 101 -10.52 8.47 -5.70
N PRO A 102 -11.13 8.44 -4.49
CA PRO A 102 -10.69 9.27 -3.39
C PRO A 102 -9.29 8.83 -2.95
N VAL A 103 -8.30 9.72 -3.11
CA VAL A 103 -6.90 9.46 -2.75
C VAL A 103 -6.38 10.58 -1.87
N ILE A 104 -5.63 10.20 -0.84
CA ILE A 104 -4.87 11.11 0.01
C ILE A 104 -3.41 10.73 -0.15
N PHE A 105 -2.60 11.63 -0.71
CA PHE A 105 -1.16 11.43 -0.82
C PHE A 105 -0.49 11.72 0.52
N TRP A 106 0.27 10.76 1.03
CA TRP A 106 1.09 10.92 2.22
C TRP A 106 2.53 11.12 1.79
N ASP A 107 3.16 12.16 2.32
CA ASP A 107 4.52 12.54 1.99
C ASP A 107 5.39 12.54 3.25
N LEU A 108 6.52 11.86 3.16
CA LEU A 108 7.54 11.81 4.22
C LEU A 108 8.21 13.18 4.45
N PHE A 109 8.37 13.97 3.39
CA PHE A 109 9.01 15.29 3.47
C PHE A 109 7.98 16.43 3.61
N GLY A 110 6.70 16.15 3.34
CA GLY A 110 5.61 17.12 3.45
C GLY A 110 5.62 18.20 2.36
N GLU A 111 6.21 17.94 1.20
CA GLU A 111 6.30 18.85 0.07
C GLU A 111 5.14 18.67 -0.93
N GLN A 112 4.77 17.43 -1.22
CA GLN A 112 3.84 17.06 -2.32
C GLN A 112 2.54 16.41 -1.82
N GLY A 113 2.38 16.26 -0.50
CA GLY A 113 1.22 15.60 0.09
C GLY A 113 1.05 15.89 1.57
N HIS A 114 0.13 15.17 2.20
CA HIS A 114 -0.09 15.25 3.64
C HIS A 114 1.16 14.78 4.38
N PRO A 115 1.75 15.61 5.24
CA PRO A 115 2.97 15.25 5.94
C PRO A 115 2.71 14.07 6.86
N ILE A 116 3.51 13.02 6.73
CA ILE A 116 3.53 11.93 7.70
C ILE A 116 4.11 12.48 8.99
N ARG A 117 3.30 12.43 10.07
CA ARG A 117 3.73 12.83 11.41
C ARG A 117 3.92 11.58 12.25
N ALA A 118 5.16 11.33 12.65
CA ALA A 118 5.52 10.33 13.64
C ALA A 118 6.71 10.86 14.44
N THR A 119 6.62 10.79 15.77
CA THR A 119 7.71 11.14 16.70
C THR A 119 8.49 9.89 17.08
N ILE A 120 9.72 10.07 17.57
CA ILE A 120 10.52 8.97 18.11
C ILE A 120 9.80 8.28 19.28
N SER A 121 9.13 9.06 20.14
CA SER A 121 8.28 8.54 21.21
C SER A 121 7.15 7.65 20.68
N GLU A 122 6.47 8.03 19.60
CA GLU A 122 5.38 7.22 19.00
C GLU A 122 5.91 5.95 18.33
N MET A 123 7.11 5.96 17.75
CA MET A 123 7.73 4.76 17.19
C MET A 123 8.10 3.76 18.30
N GLY A 124 8.62 4.26 19.41
CA GLY A 124 8.99 3.44 20.56
C GLY A 124 10.27 2.61 20.35
N PRO A 125 10.79 2.01 21.44
CA PRO A 125 12.11 1.35 21.42
C PRO A 125 12.12 0.08 20.57
N LEU A 126 11.03 -0.68 20.53
CA LEU A 126 10.95 -1.94 19.78
C LEU A 126 10.97 -1.73 18.27
N LEU A 127 10.17 -0.79 17.75
CA LEU A 127 10.12 -0.53 16.31
C LEU A 127 11.45 0.05 15.82
N LEU A 128 12.03 1.00 16.57
CA LEU A 128 13.33 1.59 16.25
C LEU A 128 14.45 0.53 16.28
N SER A 129 14.44 -0.36 17.28
CA SER A 129 15.43 -1.44 17.36
C SER A 129 15.37 -2.36 16.14
N ARG A 130 14.15 -2.71 15.68
CA ARG A 130 13.96 -3.51 14.47
C ARG A 130 14.38 -2.78 13.19
N LEU A 131 14.01 -1.50 13.06
CA LEU A 131 14.35 -0.69 11.89
C LEU A 131 15.86 -0.50 11.74
N MET A 132 16.57 -0.32 12.86
CA MET A 132 18.03 -0.16 12.88
C MET A 132 18.77 -1.50 12.95
N ASN A 133 18.05 -2.63 12.99
CA ASN A 133 18.60 -3.97 13.13
C ASN A 133 19.58 -4.08 14.31
N LEU A 134 19.15 -3.58 15.47
CA LEU A 134 19.96 -3.57 16.69
C LEU A 134 20.16 -4.99 17.22
N THR A 135 21.31 -5.20 17.84
CA THR A 135 21.60 -6.42 18.61
C THR A 135 20.79 -6.44 19.91
N GLU A 136 20.63 -7.62 20.52
CA GLU A 136 19.89 -7.76 21.78
C GLU A 136 20.40 -6.83 22.91
N PRO A 137 21.73 -6.64 23.12
CA PRO A 137 22.21 -5.63 24.07
C PRO A 137 21.82 -4.19 23.70
N GLN A 138 21.87 -3.83 22.41
CA GLN A 138 21.51 -2.49 21.93
C GLN A 138 20.01 -2.21 22.06
N GLU A 139 19.16 -3.21 21.80
CA GLU A 139 17.72 -3.13 22.09
C GLU A 139 17.47 -2.95 23.58
N GLY A 140 18.24 -3.65 24.44
CA GLY A 140 18.19 -3.45 25.90
C GLY A 140 18.49 -2.00 26.30
N VAL A 141 19.56 -1.42 25.75
CA VAL A 141 19.90 0.01 25.96
C VAL A 141 18.79 0.93 25.45
N MET A 142 18.22 0.65 24.28
CA MET A 142 17.12 1.44 23.72
C MET A 142 15.89 1.43 24.64
N ASN A 143 15.52 0.27 25.19
CA ASN A 143 14.41 0.16 26.14
C ASN A 143 14.68 0.94 27.43
N ILE A 144 15.91 0.91 27.96
CA ILE A 144 16.29 1.68 29.15
C ILE A 144 16.21 3.19 28.86
N ALA A 145 16.75 3.64 27.73
CA ALA A 145 16.70 5.05 27.33
C ALA A 145 15.25 5.56 27.26
N PHE A 146 14.37 4.85 26.55
CA PHE A 146 12.96 5.22 26.46
C PHE A 146 12.26 5.22 27.83
N ARG A 147 12.58 4.28 28.71
CA ARG A 147 12.05 4.27 30.07
C ARG A 147 12.49 5.49 30.88
N ILE A 148 13.75 5.91 30.77
CA ILE A 148 14.25 7.12 31.42
C ILE A 148 13.51 8.35 30.87
N ALA A 149 13.34 8.44 29.55
CA ALA A 149 12.60 9.52 28.92
C ALA A 149 11.15 9.61 29.44
N ASP A 150 10.47 8.48 29.58
CA ASP A 150 9.11 8.42 30.15
C ASP A 150 9.07 8.83 31.63
N GLU A 151 10.02 8.34 32.44
CA GLU A 151 10.10 8.67 33.88
C GLU A 151 10.42 10.15 34.12
N GLU A 152 11.18 10.79 33.24
CA GLU A 152 11.54 12.21 33.29
C GLU A 152 10.57 13.13 32.53
N GLY A 153 9.58 12.57 31.84
CA GLY A 153 8.61 13.34 31.03
C GLY A 153 9.23 13.99 29.78
N LEU A 154 10.30 13.40 29.24
CA LEU A 154 10.98 13.85 28.03
C LEU A 154 10.28 13.27 26.79
N LEU A 155 9.65 14.15 26.02
CA LEU A 155 9.07 13.78 24.74
C LEU A 155 10.16 13.78 23.66
N LEU A 156 10.46 12.61 23.09
CA LEU A 156 11.44 12.45 22.02
C LEU A 156 10.74 12.72 20.68
N LEU A 157 10.93 13.91 20.13
CA LEU A 157 10.28 14.33 18.89
C LEU A 157 11.04 13.82 17.68
N ASP A 158 12.36 13.94 17.69
CA ASP A 158 13.21 13.59 16.56
C ASP A 158 14.47 12.79 16.97
N LEU A 159 15.30 12.44 15.98
CA LEU A 159 16.54 11.69 16.22
C LEU A 159 17.58 12.48 17.04
N LYS A 160 17.52 13.82 17.07
CA LYS A 160 18.45 14.63 17.87
C LYS A 160 18.12 14.49 19.35
N ASP A 161 16.84 14.43 19.70
CA ASP A 161 16.41 14.18 21.07
C ASP A 161 16.88 12.80 21.55
N LEU A 162 16.71 11.77 20.71
CA LEU A 162 17.20 10.42 21.01
C LEU A 162 18.73 10.37 21.16
N GLN A 163 19.46 11.06 20.27
CA GLN A 163 20.92 11.15 20.36
C GLN A 163 21.38 11.85 21.64
N ALA A 164 20.71 12.94 22.03
CA ALA A 164 21.01 13.67 23.25
C ALA A 164 20.80 12.79 24.50
N LEU A 165 19.75 11.97 24.49
CA LEU A 165 19.46 11.02 25.57
C LEU A 165 20.52 9.92 25.69
N LEU A 166 21.02 9.40 24.56
CA LEU A 166 22.01 8.32 24.51
C LEU A 166 23.47 8.78 24.73
N ALA A 167 23.74 10.07 24.57
CA ALA A 167 25.08 10.64 24.73
C ALA A 167 25.41 11.05 26.18
N ASN A 168 24.42 11.04 27.08
CA ASN A 168 24.59 11.27 28.52
C ASN A 168 24.88 9.96 29.26
#